data_AF-A0A2S8AG27-F1
#
_entry.id   AF-A0A2S8AG27-F1
#
_cell.length_a   1.000
_cell.length_b   1.000
_cell.length_c   1.000
_cell.angle_alpha   90.00
_cell.angle_beta   90.00
_cell.angle_gamma   90.00
#
_symmetry.space_group_name_H-M   'P 1'
#
loop_
_entity.id
_entity.type
_entity.pdbx_description
1 polymer ?
#
loop_
_entity_poly.entity_id
_entity_poly.type
_entity_poly.pdbx_seq_one_letter_code
_entity_poly.pdbx_strand_id
1 'polypeptide(L)'
;MAREVHNLARDERALRSQTVSIAKVEKDGVSSLYASGSGASLNPRQREKLEELGVPKENIFSGKKFKVFIDGERGIQTKLANHAERVIERNIPLDSEIKEFGISWSSKQKNEMCPNCKEHFGHSH
;
A
#
# COMPACT_ATOMS: atom_id res chain seq x y z
N MET A 1 9.58 -7.43 -6.87
CA MET A 1 9.28 -6.97 -5.50
C MET A 1 7.82 -7.17 -5.08
N ALA A 2 6.86 -6.32 -5.47
CA ALA A 2 5.47 -6.42 -4.98
C ALA A 2 4.78 -7.76 -5.30
N ARG A 3 5.06 -8.35 -6.46
CA ARG A 3 4.57 -9.68 -6.87
C ARG A 3 5.11 -10.82 -5.98
N GLU A 4 6.37 -10.74 -5.57
CA GLU A 4 7.01 -11.78 -4.74
C GLU A 4 6.40 -11.80 -3.34
N VAL A 5 6.14 -10.62 -2.78
CA VAL A 5 5.42 -10.46 -1.51
C VAL A 5 3.98 -10.95 -1.64
N HIS A 6 3.30 -10.60 -2.73
CA HIS A 6 1.93 -11.03 -2.98
C HIS A 6 1.76 -12.55 -2.99
N ASN A 7 2.69 -13.28 -3.60
CA ASN A 7 2.66 -14.74 -3.70
C ASN A 7 2.77 -15.46 -2.34
N LEU A 8 3.11 -14.76 -1.27
CA LEU A 8 3.14 -15.28 0.11
C LEU A 8 1.80 -15.17 0.83
N ALA A 9 0.73 -14.75 0.14
CA ALA A 9 -0.62 -14.74 0.71
C ALA A 9 -1.06 -16.17 1.09
N ARG A 10 -1.81 -16.29 2.19
CA ARG A 10 -2.10 -17.57 2.85
C ARG A 10 -3.08 -18.47 2.08
N ASP A 11 -3.89 -17.90 1.21
CA ASP A 11 -4.97 -18.60 0.51
C ASP A 11 -5.21 -18.03 -0.89
N GLU A 12 -5.74 -18.86 -1.80
CA GLU A 12 -6.03 -18.48 -3.18
C GLU A 12 -6.98 -17.30 -3.31
N ARG A 13 -7.88 -17.09 -2.34
CA ARG A 13 -8.81 -15.96 -2.35
C ARG A 13 -8.06 -14.67 -2.04
N ALA A 14 -7.14 -14.66 -1.08
CA ALA A 14 -6.25 -13.54 -0.80
C ALA A 14 -5.34 -13.24 -1.99
N LEU A 15 -4.78 -14.26 -2.65
CA LEU A 15 -3.99 -14.10 -3.89
C LEU A 15 -4.79 -13.47 -5.04
N ARG A 16 -6.11 -13.66 -5.08
CA ARG A 16 -6.97 -13.09 -6.13
C ARG A 16 -7.53 -11.71 -5.77
N SER A 17 -7.61 -11.33 -4.50
CA SER A 17 -8.39 -10.17 -4.06
C SER A 17 -7.62 -9.13 -3.24
N GLN A 18 -6.41 -9.45 -2.78
CA GLN A 18 -5.57 -8.50 -2.08
C GLN A 18 -4.53 -7.91 -3.01
N THR A 19 -4.08 -6.70 -2.73
CA THR A 19 -3.01 -6.04 -3.48
C THR A 19 -1.94 -5.67 -2.47
N VAL A 20 -0.68 -5.83 -2.84
CA VAL A 20 0.47 -5.26 -2.14
C VAL A 20 0.97 -4.11 -3.00
N SER A 21 1.09 -2.93 -2.40
CA SER A 21 1.71 -1.77 -3.02
C SER A 21 3.01 -1.46 -2.29
N ILE A 22 4.02 -1.08 -3.05
CA ILE A 22 5.32 -0.62 -2.57
C ILE A 22 5.57 0.72 -3.25
N ALA A 23 5.89 1.76 -2.50
CA ALA A 23 6.18 3.08 -3.01
C ALA A 23 7.64 3.44 -2.75
N LYS A 24 8.29 4.07 -3.73
CA LYS A 24 9.52 4.81 -3.52
C LYS A 24 9.16 6.25 -3.19
N VAL A 25 9.55 6.69 -2.00
CA VAL A 25 9.23 8.01 -1.46
C VAL A 25 10.52 8.74 -1.20
N GLU A 26 10.59 9.99 -1.66
CA GLU A 26 11.71 10.89 -1.43
C GLU A 26 11.33 11.92 -0.38
N LYS A 27 12.22 12.12 0.60
CA LYS A 27 12.12 13.19 1.58
C LYS A 27 13.50 13.77 1.82
N ASP A 28 13.64 15.09 1.72
CA ASP A 28 14.90 15.80 1.93
C ASP A 28 16.07 15.23 1.08
N GLY A 29 15.77 14.77 -0.14
CA GLY A 29 16.73 14.13 -1.05
C GLY A 29 17.07 12.67 -0.70
N VAL A 30 16.47 12.10 0.33
CA VAL A 30 16.63 10.69 0.74
C VAL A 30 15.47 9.86 0.21
N SER A 31 15.78 8.87 -0.61
CA SER A 31 14.82 7.88 -1.10
C SER A 31 14.65 6.72 -0.11
N SER A 32 13.41 6.39 0.24
CA SER A 32 13.05 5.25 1.08
C SER A 32 11.86 4.47 0.51
N LEU A 33 11.80 3.17 0.79
CA LEU A 33 10.68 2.33 0.39
C LEU A 33 9.61 2.28 1.48
N TYR A 34 8.36 2.29 1.06
CA TYR A 34 7.17 2.15 1.90
C TYR A 34 6.26 1.09 1.32
N ALA A 35 5.53 0.36 2.15
CA ALA A 35 4.68 -0.71 1.66
C ALA A 35 3.38 -0.87 2.45
N SER A 36 2.33 -1.30 1.78
CA SER A 36 1.05 -1.62 2.39
C SER A 36 0.31 -2.69 1.62
N GLY A 37 -0.59 -3.38 2.32
CA GLY A 37 -1.54 -4.31 1.72
C GLY A 37 -2.95 -3.72 1.69
N SER A 38 -3.82 -4.24 0.83
CA SER A 38 -5.24 -3.90 0.81
C SER A 38 -5.85 -4.03 2.20
N GLY A 39 -6.61 -3.02 2.64
CA GLY A 39 -7.16 -3.00 4.00
C GLY A 39 -6.12 -2.78 5.09
N ALA A 40 -4.95 -2.23 4.76
CA ALA A 40 -3.76 -2.21 5.61
C ALA A 40 -3.40 -3.62 6.14
N SER A 41 -3.67 -4.66 5.35
CA SER A 41 -3.54 -6.05 5.79
C SER A 41 -2.41 -6.75 5.06
N LEU A 42 -1.37 -7.10 5.81
CA LEU A 42 -0.24 -7.92 5.38
C LEU A 42 -0.05 -9.02 6.41
N ASN A 43 0.13 -10.26 5.95
CA ASN A 43 0.45 -11.37 6.84
C ASN A 43 1.93 -11.32 7.29
N PRO A 44 2.33 -12.06 8.35
CA PRO A 44 3.70 -12.01 8.85
C PRO A 44 4.77 -12.29 7.79
N ARG A 45 4.59 -13.33 6.97
CA ARG A 45 5.51 -13.70 5.89
C ARG A 45 5.67 -12.60 4.84
N GLN A 46 4.59 -11.88 4.55
CA GLN A 46 4.63 -10.74 3.63
C GLN A 46 5.44 -9.58 4.21
N ARG A 47 5.33 -9.32 5.53
CA ARG A 47 6.11 -8.27 6.20
C ARG A 47 7.58 -8.63 6.25
N GLU A 48 7.89 -9.86 6.67
CA GLU A 48 9.27 -10.37 6.67
C GLU A 48 9.89 -10.25 5.28
N LYS A 49 9.15 -10.62 4.23
CA LYS A 49 9.64 -10.51 2.86
C LYS A 49 9.87 -9.06 2.43
N LEU A 50 9.03 -8.13 2.86
CA LEU A 50 9.23 -6.69 2.58
C LEU A 50 10.50 -6.16 3.27
N GLU A 51 10.77 -6.59 4.50
CA GLU A 51 12.01 -6.27 5.22
C GLU A 51 13.24 -6.83 4.48
N GLU A 52 13.20 -8.09 4.05
CA GLU A 52 14.26 -8.70 3.23
C GLU A 52 14.50 -7.95 1.91
N LEU A 53 13.45 -7.36 1.33
CA LEU A 53 13.50 -6.61 0.07
C LEU A 53 13.91 -5.14 0.26
N GLY A 54 14.24 -4.73 1.49
CA GLY A 54 14.78 -3.40 1.81
C GLY A 54 13.72 -2.36 2.23
N VAL A 55 12.49 -2.77 2.53
CA VAL A 55 11.50 -1.88 3.13
C VAL A 55 11.73 -1.83 4.65
N PRO A 56 12.07 -0.66 5.23
CA PRO A 56 12.21 -0.55 6.67
C PRO A 56 10.93 -0.96 7.40
N LYS A 57 11.06 -1.66 8.53
CA LYS A 57 9.92 -2.16 9.30
C LYS A 57 8.90 -1.07 9.68
N GLU A 58 9.40 0.14 9.96
CA GLU A 58 8.57 1.31 10.28
C GLU A 58 7.76 1.82 9.08
N ASN A 59 8.23 1.55 7.86
CA ASN A 59 7.60 1.95 6.60
C ASN A 59 6.62 0.89 6.05
N ILE A 60 6.39 -0.20 6.80
CA ILE A 60 5.40 -1.22 6.48
C ILE A 60 4.09 -0.90 7.20
N PHE A 61 3.16 -0.30 6.46
CA PHE A 61 1.87 0.12 6.98
C PHE A 61 0.87 -1.03 7.01
N SER A 62 0.90 -1.81 8.11
CA SER A 62 -0.07 -2.88 8.33
C SER A 62 -0.67 -2.92 9.74
N GLY A 63 -1.96 -3.24 9.81
CA GLY A 63 -2.75 -3.39 11.03
C GLY A 63 -3.84 -2.34 11.18
N LYS A 64 -4.67 -2.50 12.23
CA LYS A 64 -5.83 -1.64 12.48
C LYS A 64 -5.49 -0.16 12.61
N LYS A 65 -4.28 0.19 13.09
CA LYS A 65 -3.83 1.58 13.24
C LYS A 65 -3.73 2.35 11.92
N PHE A 66 -3.50 1.66 10.81
CA PHE A 66 -3.39 2.25 9.48
C PHE A 66 -4.68 2.12 8.67
N LYS A 67 -5.68 1.42 9.24
CA LYS A 67 -6.97 1.24 8.61
C LYS A 67 -7.88 2.40 8.99
N VAL A 68 -8.61 2.89 8.00
CA VAL A 68 -9.68 3.84 8.22
C VAL A 68 -10.98 3.07 8.41
N PHE A 69 -11.58 3.24 9.59
CA PHE A 69 -12.89 2.69 9.89
C PHE A 69 -13.94 3.70 9.43
N ILE A 70 -14.80 3.27 8.52
CA ILE A 70 -15.89 4.09 7.99
C ILE A 70 -16.92 4.20 9.10
N ASP A 71 -17.08 5.38 9.70
CA ASP A 71 -18.14 5.66 10.66
C ASP A 71 -19.37 6.27 9.94
N GLY A 72 -20.53 5.77 10.32
CA GLY A 72 -21.73 5.71 9.48
C GLY A 72 -22.56 6.99 9.33
N GLU A 73 -22.14 8.14 9.83
CA GLU A 73 -23.01 9.34 9.84
C GLU A 73 -22.62 10.47 8.87
N ARG A 74 -21.40 10.46 8.30
CA ARG A 74 -20.96 11.48 7.30
C ARG A 74 -20.32 10.87 6.06
N GLY A 75 -20.68 9.62 5.73
CA GLY A 75 -19.99 8.69 4.83
C GLY A 75 -19.47 9.23 3.49
N ILE A 76 -18.29 9.85 3.49
CA ILE A 76 -17.53 10.25 2.28
C ILE A 76 -16.30 9.34 2.07
N GLN A 77 -16.07 8.33 2.92
CA GLN A 77 -14.96 7.40 2.73
C GLN A 77 -15.47 6.03 2.27
N THR A 78 -15.11 5.70 1.04
CA THR A 78 -15.49 4.44 0.38
C THR A 78 -14.54 3.31 0.77
N LYS A 79 -14.88 2.06 0.42
CA LYS A 79 -13.96 0.91 0.56
C LYS A 79 -12.59 1.16 -0.10
N LEU A 80 -12.51 2.08 -1.05
CA LEU A 80 -11.29 2.49 -1.74
C LEU A 80 -10.32 3.27 -0.84
N ALA A 81 -10.80 3.87 0.26
CA ALA A 81 -9.95 4.59 1.22
C ALA A 81 -8.89 3.70 1.88
N ASN A 82 -9.11 2.38 1.89
CA ASN A 82 -8.15 1.41 2.41
C ASN A 82 -7.43 0.64 1.29
N HIS A 83 -7.40 1.16 0.05
CA HIS A 83 -6.48 0.65 -0.96
C HIS A 83 -5.03 0.77 -0.49
N ALA A 84 -4.19 -0.18 -0.89
CA ALA A 84 -2.79 -0.23 -0.47
C ALA A 84 -2.06 1.09 -0.76
N GLU A 85 -2.27 1.68 -1.94
CA GLU A 85 -1.70 2.98 -2.34
C GLU A 85 -2.16 4.11 -1.41
N ARG A 86 -3.48 4.19 -1.13
CA ARG A 86 -4.07 5.22 -0.26
C ARG A 86 -3.57 5.12 1.18
N VAL A 87 -3.35 3.90 1.66
CA VAL A 87 -2.74 3.69 2.98
C VAL A 87 -1.30 4.21 3.00
N ILE A 88 -0.54 4.07 1.91
CA ILE A 88 0.81 4.63 1.82
C ILE A 88 0.76 6.15 1.77
N GLU A 89 0.04 6.75 0.81
CA GLU A 89 -0.10 8.20 0.66
C GLU A 89 -0.43 8.92 1.97
N ARG A 90 -1.28 8.32 2.80
CA ARG A 90 -1.75 8.95 4.03
C ARG A 90 -0.85 8.78 5.25
N ASN A 91 0.16 7.91 5.18
CA ASN A 91 1.03 7.59 6.31
C ASN A 91 2.52 7.84 6.02
N ILE A 92 2.89 8.16 4.78
CA ILE A 92 4.21 8.70 4.49
C ILE A 92 4.41 10.03 5.23
N PRO A 93 5.66 10.43 5.52
CA PRO A 93 5.92 11.70 6.17
C PRO A 93 5.35 12.89 5.38
N LEU A 94 4.96 13.96 6.07
CA LEU A 94 4.66 15.24 5.44
C LEU A 94 5.90 15.75 4.67
N ASP A 95 5.65 16.51 3.61
CA ASP A 95 6.64 17.06 2.69
C ASP A 95 7.47 15.98 1.96
N SER A 96 6.88 14.80 1.78
CA SER A 96 7.50 13.72 1.00
C SER A 96 6.81 13.52 -0.34
N GLU A 97 7.60 13.11 -1.34
CA GLU A 97 7.12 12.92 -2.70
C GLU A 97 7.20 11.46 -3.09
N ILE A 98 6.08 10.90 -3.55
CA ILE A 98 6.07 9.54 -4.11
C ILE A 98 6.60 9.61 -5.53
N LYS A 99 7.78 9.02 -5.76
CA LYS A 99 8.44 8.98 -7.08
C LYS A 99 7.96 7.81 -7.93
N GLU A 100 7.67 6.67 -7.30
CA GLU A 100 7.29 5.45 -8.01
C GLU A 100 6.38 4.56 -7.16
N PHE A 101 5.43 3.87 -7.81
CA PHE A 101 4.68 2.76 -7.22
C PHE A 101 4.98 1.44 -7.95
N GLY A 102 5.30 0.41 -7.17
CA GLY A 102 5.29 -0.99 -7.57
C GLY A 102 4.07 -1.70 -6.99
N ILE A 103 3.16 -2.17 -7.85
CA ILE A 103 1.88 -2.76 -7.44
C ILE A 103 1.83 -4.23 -7.84
N SER A 104 1.26 -5.07 -6.97
CA SER A 104 1.03 -6.48 -7.29
C SER A 104 -0.20 -6.66 -8.20
N TRP A 105 -0.99 -7.71 -7.97
CA TRP A 105 -2.10 -8.12 -8.81
C TRP A 105 -3.37 -8.11 -7.96
N SER A 106 -4.43 -7.47 -8.45
CA SER A 106 -5.81 -7.64 -7.99
C SER A 106 -6.61 -8.38 -9.06
N SER A 107 -7.76 -8.96 -8.68
CA SER A 107 -8.68 -9.70 -9.56
C SER A 107 -8.94 -9.06 -10.94
N LYS A 108 -8.85 -7.72 -11.04
CA LYS A 108 -9.11 -6.97 -12.27
C LYS A 108 -7.94 -6.09 -12.74
N GLN A 109 -6.82 -6.04 -12.02
CA GLN A 109 -5.71 -5.10 -12.29
C GLN A 109 -4.37 -5.79 -12.04
N LYS A 110 -3.53 -5.85 -13.07
CA LYS A 110 -2.23 -6.53 -13.02
C LYS A 110 -1.13 -5.48 -13.10
N ASN A 111 -0.33 -5.35 -12.03
CA ASN A 111 0.90 -4.55 -12.03
C ASN A 111 0.69 -3.07 -12.40
N GLU A 112 -0.48 -2.51 -12.06
CA GLU A 112 -0.82 -1.12 -12.36
C GLU A 112 -1.67 -0.51 -11.23
N MET A 113 -1.47 0.78 -10.98
CA MET A 113 -2.32 1.61 -10.13
C MET A 113 -3.78 1.58 -10.59
N CYS A 114 -4.71 1.57 -9.64
CA CYS A 114 -6.12 1.65 -9.97
C CYS A 114 -6.46 3.04 -10.56
N PRO A 115 -7.44 3.21 -11.49
CA PRO A 115 -7.78 4.53 -12.04
C PRO A 115 -8.07 5.58 -10.97
N ASN A 116 -8.78 5.21 -9.91
CA ASN A 116 -9.06 6.09 -8.79
C ASN A 116 -7.79 6.46 -7.98
N CYS A 117 -6.81 5.57 -7.93
CA CYS A 117 -5.54 5.77 -7.25
C CYS A 117 -4.60 6.64 -8.08
N LYS A 118 -4.64 6.49 -9.42
CA LYS A 118 -3.92 7.34 -10.37
C LYS A 118 -4.34 8.81 -10.26
N GLU A 119 -5.63 9.09 -10.02
CA GLU A 119 -6.13 10.47 -9.80
C GLU A 119 -5.57 11.13 -8.53
N HIS A 120 -4.99 10.36 -7.62
CA HIS A 120 -4.36 10.86 -6.40
C HIS A 120 -2.83 10.81 -6.43
N PHE A 121 -2.25 10.19 -7.45
CA PHE A 121 -0.82 10.06 -7.63
C PHE A 121 -0.18 11.40 -8.03
N GLY A 122 0.99 11.70 -7.45
CA GLY A 122 1.77 12.89 -7.82
C GLY A 122 1.30 14.20 -7.18
N HIS A 123 0.29 14.16 -6.31
CA HIS A 123 -0.06 15.30 -5.47
C HIS A 123 0.83 15.31 -4.23
N SER A 124 1.74 16.29 -4.16
CA SER A 124 2.57 16.58 -2.98
C SER A 124 1.68 16.78 -1.75
N HIS A 125 2.07 16.17 -0.63
CA HIS A 125 1.41 16.28 0.68
C HIS A 125 2.19 17.18 1.62
#